data_AF-A0A3D2CGA5-F1
#
_entry.id   AF-A0A3D2CGA5-F1
#
_cell.length_a   1.000
_cell.length_b   1.000
_cell.length_c   1.000
_cell.angle_alpha   90.00
_cell.angle_beta   90.00
_cell.angle_gamma   90.00
#
_symmetry.space_group_name_H-M   'P 1'
#
loop_
_entity.id
_entity.type
_entity.pdbx_description
1 polymer ?
#
loop_
_entity_poly.entity_id
_entity_poly.type
_entity_poly.pdbx_seq_one_letter_code
_entity_poly.pdbx_strand_id
1 'polypeptide(L)'
;ELGTVAGTHDCFDHRSCARPIDSFARYTSSGRHGVACAEVIHDIAPDAELHLVRVTSLTSLENAVDWAIREEIDIISMSLSFFNESAYDGTGPVNDPMDRLEAAGVLMVTSAGNYALEHWMGSLVDSDHDDLVEFQPNQEGLWVYWNAGRRRLDITWDDWNTCGATDLDAYVYSEAGDLVGTGVREQRAPEVRDENEACTPVERVTVNAAEDGWYRLMLRRTRGDDDATVHVFARGGELYTPVFEGSITDPGTHPSVLTVGAVRERNYLFNSAQAYSSLGPTLAGVPKPDIAGPDGLSTSSFGPSGFFGTSAATPAVAAAIAVLMSEVPGRSPRAAADLLIRWAESDQATWEAVDPALGAGRARLPPLERASGGCGLGPILPMMVLLPGLGLRRRSPRTRRTG
;
A
#
# COMPACT_ATOMS: atom_id res chain seq x y z
N GLU A 1 7.65 -23.40 8.03
CA GLU A 1 6.43 -23.61 8.86
C GLU A 1 6.28 -22.36 9.70
N LEU A 2 5.14 -21.66 9.61
CA LEU A 2 4.87 -20.29 10.11
C LEU A 2 4.98 -20.08 11.64
N GLY A 3 5.67 -20.96 12.38
CA GLY A 3 5.65 -20.95 13.84
C GLY A 3 4.24 -21.14 14.39
N THR A 4 3.92 -20.43 15.48
CA THR A 4 2.59 -20.46 16.12
C THR A 4 1.71 -19.37 15.51
N VAL A 5 0.84 -19.76 14.58
CA VAL A 5 -0.26 -18.90 14.10
C VAL A 5 -1.37 -18.93 15.16
N ALA A 6 -1.76 -17.77 15.69
CA ALA A 6 -2.77 -17.66 16.74
C ALA A 6 -4.17 -18.07 16.25
N GLY A 7 -4.49 -17.72 15.01
CA GLY A 7 -5.77 -18.08 14.41
C GLY A 7 -5.81 -17.87 12.89
N THR A 8 -6.75 -18.55 12.26
CA THR A 8 -7.17 -18.25 10.89
C THR A 8 -8.62 -17.80 10.92
N HIS A 9 -8.99 -16.85 10.06
CA HIS A 9 -10.27 -16.16 10.12
C HIS A 9 -10.83 -15.95 8.72
N ASP A 10 -12.08 -16.34 8.52
CA ASP A 10 -12.76 -16.30 7.24
C ASP A 10 -13.87 -15.24 7.21
N CYS A 11 -13.47 -13.99 6.93
CA CYS A 11 -14.38 -12.85 6.84
C CYS A 11 -15.26 -12.86 5.59
N PHE A 12 -14.91 -13.69 4.62
CA PHE A 12 -15.72 -13.92 3.43
C PHE A 12 -16.86 -14.91 3.70
N ASP A 13 -16.58 -16.01 4.40
CA ASP A 13 -17.60 -17.03 4.73
C ASP A 13 -18.56 -16.54 5.82
N HIS A 14 -18.09 -15.71 6.76
CA HIS A 14 -18.93 -15.21 7.83
C HIS A 14 -18.55 -13.79 8.28
N ARG A 15 -19.56 -12.92 8.42
CA ARG A 15 -19.40 -11.51 8.79
C ARG A 15 -18.66 -11.22 10.10
N SER A 16 -18.65 -12.18 11.03
CA SER A 16 -17.93 -12.03 12.31
C SER A 16 -16.45 -12.42 12.22
N CYS A 17 -16.02 -13.04 11.12
CA CYS A 17 -14.70 -13.66 10.94
C CYS A 17 -14.35 -14.72 11.98
N ALA A 18 -15.33 -15.25 12.72
CA ALA A 18 -15.10 -16.24 13.78
C ALA A 18 -14.86 -17.66 13.26
N ARG A 19 -15.07 -17.89 11.96
CA ARG A 19 -14.84 -19.20 11.34
C ARG A 19 -13.38 -19.33 10.91
N PRO A 20 -12.72 -20.47 11.20
CA PRO A 20 -11.40 -20.74 10.66
C PRO A 20 -11.46 -20.97 9.15
N ILE A 21 -10.30 -20.83 8.50
CA ILE A 21 -10.17 -21.13 7.08
C ILE A 21 -10.15 -22.66 6.93
N ASP A 22 -11.31 -23.23 6.59
CA ASP A 22 -11.54 -24.69 6.62
C ASP A 22 -10.77 -25.46 5.53
N SER A 23 -10.43 -24.83 4.40
CA SER A 23 -9.44 -25.33 3.43
C SER A 23 -9.06 -24.28 2.37
N PHE A 24 -7.76 -24.19 2.05
CA PHE A 24 -7.28 -23.43 0.89
C PHE A 24 -7.70 -24.05 -0.46
N ALA A 25 -8.18 -25.30 -0.46
CA ALA A 25 -8.47 -26.09 -1.66
C ALA A 25 -9.88 -25.86 -2.26
N ARG A 26 -10.82 -25.28 -1.51
CA ARG A 26 -12.20 -25.05 -2.01
C ARG A 26 -12.34 -23.85 -2.95
N TYR A 27 -11.27 -23.09 -3.20
CA TYR A 27 -11.35 -21.81 -3.92
C TYR A 27 -10.17 -21.63 -4.90
N THR A 28 -10.37 -20.82 -5.94
CA THR A 28 -9.46 -20.64 -7.09
C THR A 28 -8.10 -20.00 -6.77
N SER A 29 -7.86 -19.60 -5.52
CA SER A 29 -6.54 -19.13 -5.05
C SER A 29 -5.90 -20.18 -4.17
N SER A 30 -4.66 -20.56 -4.46
CA SER A 30 -3.91 -21.58 -3.71
C SER A 30 -3.58 -21.21 -2.25
N GLY A 31 -3.93 -20.01 -1.77
CA GLY A 31 -3.54 -19.48 -0.46
C GLY A 31 -2.05 -19.16 -0.33
N ARG A 32 -1.21 -19.71 -1.22
CA ARG A 32 0.25 -19.59 -1.27
C ARG A 32 0.76 -18.15 -1.16
N HIS A 33 0.06 -17.19 -1.77
CA HIS A 33 0.45 -15.76 -1.71
C HIS A 33 0.33 -15.19 -0.29
N GLY A 34 -0.81 -15.40 0.38
CA GLY A 34 -1.00 -14.97 1.77
C GLY A 34 -0.07 -15.70 2.74
N VAL A 35 0.18 -17.00 2.52
CA VAL A 35 1.16 -17.78 3.30
C VAL A 35 2.57 -17.19 3.14
N ALA A 36 3.00 -16.84 1.93
CA ALA A 36 4.30 -16.21 1.70
C ALA A 36 4.42 -14.84 2.39
N CYS A 37 3.34 -14.05 2.40
CA CYS A 37 3.33 -12.79 3.15
C CYS A 37 3.54 -13.03 4.65
N ALA A 38 2.85 -14.01 5.23
CA ALA A 38 3.02 -14.39 6.63
C ALA A 38 4.41 -14.96 6.93
N GLU A 39 5.01 -15.72 6.01
CA GLU A 39 6.39 -16.24 6.14
C GLU A 39 7.40 -15.08 6.25
N VAL A 40 7.25 -14.03 5.44
CA VAL A 40 8.11 -12.84 5.52
C VAL A 40 7.97 -12.15 6.88
N ILE A 41 6.75 -12.02 7.42
CA ILE A 41 6.56 -11.41 8.74
C ILE A 41 7.21 -12.27 9.82
N HIS A 42 6.98 -13.58 9.80
CA HIS A 42 7.54 -14.50 10.78
C HIS A 42 9.08 -14.51 10.77
N ASP A 43 9.71 -14.43 9.60
CA ASP A 43 11.17 -14.44 9.49
C ASP A 43 11.82 -13.18 10.07
N ILE A 44 11.14 -12.02 10.01
CA ILE A 44 11.66 -10.73 10.50
C ILE A 44 11.24 -10.46 11.95
N ALA A 45 10.00 -10.81 12.30
CA ALA A 45 9.38 -10.59 13.61
C ALA A 45 8.78 -11.91 14.14
N PRO A 46 9.61 -12.89 14.54
CA PRO A 46 9.16 -14.24 14.88
C PRO A 46 8.29 -14.30 16.14
N ASP A 47 8.42 -13.32 17.04
CA ASP A 47 7.65 -13.21 18.28
C ASP A 47 6.32 -12.46 18.08
N ALA A 48 6.03 -11.95 16.87
CA ALA A 48 4.75 -11.32 16.58
C ALA A 48 3.63 -12.38 16.55
N GLU A 49 2.51 -12.08 17.19
CA GLU A 49 1.32 -12.92 17.12
C GLU A 49 0.65 -12.76 15.74
N LEU A 50 0.54 -13.86 15.00
CA LEU A 50 0.00 -13.83 13.63
C LEU A 50 -1.44 -14.34 13.56
N HIS A 51 -2.32 -13.51 13.00
CA HIS A 51 -3.67 -13.87 12.60
C HIS A 51 -3.81 -13.82 11.08
N LEU A 52 -4.25 -14.91 10.46
CA LEU A 52 -4.42 -15.00 9.01
C LEU A 52 -5.88 -14.78 8.64
N VAL A 53 -6.18 -13.66 7.98
CA VAL A 53 -7.55 -13.25 7.66
C VAL A 53 -7.78 -13.32 6.15
N ARG A 54 -8.89 -13.95 5.74
CA ARG A 54 -9.28 -14.03 4.32
C ARG A 54 -10.24 -12.91 3.94
N VAL A 55 -9.82 -12.13 2.94
CA VAL A 55 -10.57 -11.01 2.33
C VAL A 55 -10.54 -11.16 0.81
N THR A 56 -11.68 -10.99 0.14
CA THR A 56 -11.82 -11.11 -1.32
C THR A 56 -12.72 -10.06 -1.97
N SER A 57 -13.44 -9.28 -1.16
CA SER A 57 -14.37 -8.22 -1.56
C SER A 57 -14.39 -7.09 -0.53
N LEU A 58 -14.95 -5.94 -0.91
CA LEU A 58 -15.14 -4.81 0.00
C LEU A 58 -15.92 -5.23 1.27
N THR A 59 -17.03 -5.96 1.12
CA THR A 59 -17.79 -6.46 2.27
C THR A 59 -16.95 -7.33 3.21
N SER A 60 -16.09 -8.20 2.67
CA SER A 60 -15.19 -9.00 3.52
C SER A 60 -14.08 -8.16 4.16
N LEU A 61 -13.68 -7.04 3.55
CA LEU A 61 -12.73 -6.08 4.13
C LEU A 61 -13.39 -5.35 5.30
N GLU A 62 -14.64 -4.88 5.14
CA GLU A 62 -15.41 -4.25 6.21
C GLU A 62 -15.54 -5.19 7.42
N ASN A 63 -15.90 -6.45 7.18
CA ASN A 63 -15.97 -7.47 8.21
C ASN A 63 -14.61 -7.69 8.90
N ALA A 64 -13.51 -7.71 8.12
CA ALA A 64 -12.16 -7.88 8.64
C ALA A 64 -11.70 -6.68 9.48
N VAL A 65 -12.06 -5.46 9.10
CA VAL A 65 -11.81 -4.25 9.89
C VAL A 65 -12.55 -4.30 11.21
N ASP A 66 -13.84 -4.63 11.20
CA ASP A 66 -14.63 -4.74 12.43
C ASP A 66 -14.12 -5.87 13.35
N TRP A 67 -13.65 -6.96 12.77
CA TRP A 67 -12.96 -8.02 13.52
C TRP A 67 -11.64 -7.51 14.10
N ALA A 68 -10.78 -6.88 13.32
CA ALA A 68 -9.47 -6.42 13.77
C ALA A 68 -9.56 -5.40 14.91
N ILE A 69 -10.52 -4.48 14.84
CA ILE A 69 -10.79 -3.52 15.92
C ILE A 69 -11.26 -4.23 17.19
N ARG A 70 -12.18 -5.21 17.06
CA ARG A 70 -12.71 -5.95 18.21
C ARG A 70 -11.65 -6.83 18.90
N GLU A 71 -10.77 -7.43 18.12
CA GLU A 71 -9.66 -8.25 18.63
C GLU A 71 -8.42 -7.42 18.99
N GLU A 72 -8.51 -6.08 18.93
CA GLU A 72 -7.44 -5.14 19.30
C GLU A 72 -6.13 -5.38 18.52
N ILE A 73 -6.23 -5.71 17.23
CA ILE A 73 -5.06 -5.91 16.35
C ILE A 73 -4.26 -4.62 16.22
N ASP A 74 -2.94 -4.70 16.40
CA ASP A 74 -2.05 -3.55 16.28
C ASP A 74 -1.78 -3.12 14.82
N ILE A 75 -1.40 -4.09 13.98
CA ILE A 75 -0.97 -3.87 12.59
C ILE A 75 -1.69 -4.85 11.67
N ILE A 76 -2.23 -4.34 10.56
CA ILE A 76 -2.73 -5.14 9.45
C ILE A 76 -1.75 -5.03 8.29
N SER A 77 -1.22 -6.16 7.82
CA SER A 77 -0.43 -6.24 6.57
C SER A 77 -1.31 -6.79 5.45
N MET A 78 -1.69 -5.93 4.49
CA MET A 78 -2.55 -6.30 3.37
C MET A 78 -1.87 -6.10 2.01
N SER A 79 -1.52 -7.21 1.36
CA SER A 79 -0.95 -7.22 0.01
C SER A 79 -2.03 -7.42 -1.06
N LEU A 80 -3.05 -6.56 -1.07
CA LEU A 80 -4.23 -6.62 -1.94
C LEU A 80 -4.64 -5.21 -2.38
N SER A 81 -5.21 -5.11 -3.58
CA SER A 81 -5.70 -3.86 -4.18
C SER A 81 -7.16 -3.98 -4.57
N PHE A 82 -7.91 -2.90 -4.40
CA PHE A 82 -9.30 -2.78 -4.80
C PHE A 82 -9.41 -1.87 -6.02
N PHE A 83 -10.17 -2.33 -7.03
CA PHE A 83 -10.31 -1.66 -8.31
C PHE A 83 -11.77 -1.29 -8.54
N ASN A 84 -11.99 -0.12 -9.15
CA ASN A 84 -13.32 0.40 -9.48
C ASN A 84 -14.22 0.48 -8.24
N GLU A 85 -13.63 0.87 -7.11
CA GLU A 85 -14.33 1.13 -5.84
C GLU A 85 -14.26 2.61 -5.43
N SER A 86 -13.39 3.42 -6.04
CA SER A 86 -13.35 4.88 -5.89
C SER A 86 -12.65 5.55 -7.08
N ALA A 87 -12.51 6.88 -7.03
CA ALA A 87 -11.69 7.65 -7.96
C ALA A 87 -10.18 7.52 -7.68
N TYR A 88 -9.77 6.84 -6.60
CA TYR A 88 -8.39 6.78 -6.11
C TYR A 88 -7.86 8.14 -5.61
N ASP A 89 -8.78 8.98 -5.12
CA ASP A 89 -8.50 10.28 -4.49
C ASP A 89 -8.44 10.19 -2.95
N GLY A 90 -8.41 8.97 -2.39
CA GLY A 90 -8.42 8.73 -0.95
C GLY A 90 -9.81 8.84 -0.32
N THR A 91 -10.89 8.89 -1.12
CA THR A 91 -12.27 8.85 -0.66
C THR A 91 -13.01 7.61 -1.15
N GLY A 92 -14.25 7.40 -0.71
CA GLY A 92 -15.12 6.33 -1.19
C GLY A 92 -15.14 5.07 -0.31
N PRO A 93 -15.94 4.07 -0.71
CA PRO A 93 -16.31 2.94 0.16
C PRO A 93 -15.15 2.13 0.76
N VAL A 94 -14.02 1.99 0.05
CA VAL A 94 -12.83 1.28 0.59
C VAL A 94 -12.09 2.11 1.64
N ASN A 95 -12.23 3.44 1.60
CA ASN A 95 -11.57 4.37 2.51
C ASN A 95 -12.32 4.51 3.85
N ASP A 96 -13.66 4.37 3.88
CA ASP A 96 -14.45 4.39 5.13
C ASP A 96 -13.99 3.34 6.19
N PRO A 97 -13.68 2.08 5.82
CA PRO A 97 -13.05 1.14 6.75
C PRO A 97 -11.66 1.58 7.23
N MET A 98 -10.90 2.32 6.42
CA MET A 98 -9.56 2.79 6.82
C MET A 98 -9.66 3.88 7.90
N ASP A 99 -10.63 4.79 7.78
CA ASP A 99 -10.93 5.78 8.82
C ASP A 99 -11.29 5.13 10.16
N ARG A 100 -12.03 4.01 10.14
CA ARG A 100 -12.35 3.24 11.35
C ARG A 100 -11.11 2.64 11.99
N LEU A 101 -10.17 2.10 11.19
CA LEU A 101 -8.90 1.57 11.69
C LEU A 101 -8.06 2.68 12.34
N GLU A 102 -7.94 3.82 11.66
CA GLU A 102 -7.22 5.01 12.16
C GLU A 102 -7.78 5.44 13.52
N ALA A 103 -9.11 5.57 13.62
CA ALA A 103 -9.79 5.99 14.85
C ALA A 103 -9.62 4.97 16.00
N ALA A 104 -9.45 3.70 15.68
CA ALA A 104 -9.18 2.63 16.65
C ALA A 104 -7.68 2.49 16.99
N GLY A 105 -6.79 3.21 16.31
CA GLY A 105 -5.33 3.11 16.49
C GLY A 105 -4.68 1.89 15.84
N VAL A 106 -5.39 1.22 14.92
CA VAL A 106 -4.90 0.06 14.16
C VAL A 106 -4.21 0.55 12.88
N LEU A 107 -2.95 0.17 12.65
CA LEU A 107 -2.23 0.59 11.46
C LEU A 107 -2.46 -0.37 10.29
N MET A 108 -3.07 0.12 9.21
CA MET A 108 -3.08 -0.57 7.91
C MET A 108 -1.76 -0.31 7.17
N VAL A 109 -1.06 -1.39 6.83
CA VAL A 109 0.12 -1.39 5.95
C VAL A 109 -0.24 -2.15 4.68
N THR A 110 -0.24 -1.47 3.53
CA THR A 110 -0.67 -2.05 2.26
C THR A 110 0.35 -1.89 1.14
N SER A 111 0.24 -2.73 0.13
CA SER A 111 1.07 -2.66 -1.07
C SER A 111 0.65 -1.51 -1.97
N ALA A 112 1.60 -0.77 -2.54
CA ALA A 112 1.32 0.27 -3.53
C ALA A 112 0.61 -0.27 -4.79
N GLY A 113 0.83 -1.55 -5.12
CA GLY A 113 0.36 -2.17 -6.35
C GLY A 113 1.50 -2.41 -7.34
N ASN A 114 1.25 -3.29 -8.31
CA ASN A 114 2.22 -3.64 -9.36
C ASN A 114 1.74 -3.15 -10.72
N TYR A 115 1.17 -1.93 -10.78
CA TYR A 115 0.34 -1.49 -11.89
C TYR A 115 0.92 -0.34 -12.68
N ALA A 116 2.14 0.13 -12.37
CA ALA A 116 2.71 1.30 -13.05
C ALA A 116 2.72 1.12 -14.59
N LEU A 117 3.13 -0.05 -15.08
CA LEU A 117 3.16 -0.37 -16.52
C LEU A 117 1.79 -0.76 -17.08
N GLU A 118 0.81 -0.99 -16.21
CA GLU A 118 -0.55 -1.43 -16.54
C GLU A 118 -1.56 -0.28 -16.49
N HIS A 119 -1.11 0.94 -16.15
CA HIS A 119 -1.96 2.08 -15.84
C HIS A 119 -1.87 3.18 -16.90
N TRP A 120 -3.02 3.74 -17.25
CA TRP A 120 -3.13 4.98 -17.98
C TRP A 120 -4.11 5.91 -17.26
N MET A 121 -3.82 7.20 -17.26
CA MET A 121 -4.67 8.25 -16.73
C MET A 121 -4.65 9.45 -17.68
N GLY A 122 -5.81 10.07 -17.89
CA GLY A 122 -5.93 11.28 -18.68
C GLY A 122 -7.34 11.85 -18.66
N SER A 123 -7.47 13.11 -19.07
CA SER A 123 -8.78 13.73 -19.27
C SER A 123 -9.50 13.10 -20.46
N LEU A 124 -10.82 13.06 -20.40
CA LEU A 124 -11.65 12.74 -21.54
C LEU A 124 -11.52 13.86 -22.57
N VAL A 125 -11.01 13.51 -23.75
CA VAL A 125 -10.88 14.42 -24.89
C VAL A 125 -11.42 13.71 -26.12
N ASP A 126 -12.24 14.44 -26.88
CA ASP A 126 -12.81 14.07 -28.18
C ASP A 126 -12.71 15.30 -29.10
N SER A 127 -11.57 15.43 -29.78
CA SER A 127 -11.17 16.63 -30.50
C SER A 127 -11.87 16.77 -31.84
N ASP A 128 -12.24 15.66 -32.47
CA ASP A 128 -12.90 15.61 -33.77
C ASP A 128 -14.41 15.31 -33.71
N HIS A 129 -14.95 15.15 -32.51
CA HIS A 129 -16.38 15.04 -32.19
C HIS A 129 -17.02 13.77 -32.78
N ASP A 130 -16.30 12.65 -32.71
CA ASP A 130 -16.77 11.34 -33.20
C ASP A 130 -17.23 10.38 -32.08
N ASP A 131 -17.31 10.89 -30.85
CA ASP A 131 -17.62 10.21 -29.59
C ASP A 131 -16.49 9.28 -29.06
N LEU A 132 -15.33 9.18 -29.71
CA LEU A 132 -14.24 8.32 -29.26
C LEU A 132 -13.21 9.10 -28.43
N VAL A 133 -12.77 8.48 -27.34
CA VAL A 133 -11.78 9.11 -26.44
C VAL A 133 -10.38 8.98 -27.05
N GLU A 134 -9.67 10.09 -27.09
CA GLU A 134 -8.27 10.14 -27.45
C GLU A 134 -7.35 9.90 -26.25
N PHE A 135 -6.40 8.97 -26.40
CA PHE A 135 -5.40 8.64 -25.37
C PHE A 135 -4.09 9.41 -25.55
N GLN A 136 -3.89 9.96 -26.74
CA GLN A 136 -2.83 10.89 -27.15
C GLN A 136 -3.42 11.86 -28.17
N PRO A 137 -2.79 13.02 -28.45
CA PRO A 137 -3.33 13.99 -29.41
C PRO A 137 -3.64 13.36 -30.77
N ASN A 138 -4.92 13.34 -31.15
CA ASN A 138 -5.45 12.73 -32.38
C ASN A 138 -5.18 11.20 -32.50
N GLN A 139 -5.11 10.49 -31.38
CA GLN A 139 -5.00 9.03 -31.37
C GLN A 139 -6.07 8.44 -30.48
N GLU A 140 -7.07 7.87 -31.12
CA GLU A 140 -8.01 6.98 -30.47
C GLU A 140 -7.37 5.63 -30.19
N GLY A 141 -7.77 5.07 -29.05
CA GLY A 141 -7.45 3.72 -28.65
C GLY A 141 -6.14 3.57 -27.90
N LEU A 142 -6.19 2.76 -26.86
CA LEU A 142 -5.06 2.41 -26.01
C LEU A 142 -4.61 0.98 -26.31
N TRP A 143 -3.35 0.81 -26.67
CA TRP A 143 -2.77 -0.50 -26.95
C TRP A 143 -2.26 -1.19 -25.69
N VAL A 144 -2.66 -2.45 -25.51
CA VAL A 144 -2.28 -3.31 -24.39
C VAL A 144 -1.71 -4.62 -24.95
N TYR A 145 -0.52 -4.99 -24.52
CA TYR A 145 0.02 -6.32 -24.77
C TYR A 145 -0.45 -7.28 -23.69
N TRP A 146 -1.05 -8.40 -24.09
CA TRP A 146 -1.44 -9.47 -23.19
C TRP A 146 -0.92 -10.81 -23.67
N ASN A 147 -0.48 -11.64 -22.73
CA ASN A 147 -0.37 -13.07 -22.98
C ASN A 147 -1.78 -13.69 -23.11
N ALA A 148 -1.89 -14.89 -23.68
CA ALA A 148 -3.11 -15.65 -23.81
C ALA A 148 -3.75 -15.99 -22.45
N GLY A 149 -5.07 -16.05 -22.42
CA GLY A 149 -5.88 -16.36 -21.26
C GLY A 149 -6.86 -15.24 -20.88
N ARG A 150 -7.47 -15.37 -19.70
CA ARG A 150 -8.44 -14.40 -19.21
C ARG A 150 -7.73 -13.12 -18.74
N ARG A 151 -8.15 -11.98 -19.26
CA ARG A 151 -7.65 -10.63 -18.96
C ARG A 151 -8.80 -9.74 -18.50
N ARG A 152 -8.43 -8.66 -17.80
CA ARG A 152 -9.39 -7.70 -17.26
C ARG A 152 -8.87 -6.29 -17.46
N LEU A 153 -9.78 -5.41 -17.88
CA LEU A 153 -9.62 -3.96 -17.77
C LEU A 153 -10.58 -3.48 -16.70
N ASP A 154 -10.06 -2.69 -15.78
CA ASP A 154 -10.83 -1.95 -14.80
C ASP A 154 -10.68 -0.46 -15.16
N ILE A 155 -11.79 0.17 -15.55
CA ILE A 155 -11.86 1.57 -15.98
C ILE A 155 -12.74 2.33 -14.99
N THR A 156 -12.31 3.51 -14.57
CA THR A 156 -13.09 4.41 -13.70
C THR A 156 -12.83 5.86 -14.06
N TRP A 157 -13.77 6.75 -13.77
CA TRP A 157 -13.56 8.20 -13.85
C TRP A 157 -14.02 8.91 -12.59
N ASP A 158 -13.69 10.19 -12.45
CA ASP A 158 -13.84 11.01 -11.24
C ASP A 158 -15.28 11.48 -10.92
N ASP A 159 -16.29 10.95 -11.63
CA ASP A 159 -17.72 11.25 -11.40
C ASP A 159 -18.33 10.51 -10.19
N TRP A 160 -17.56 10.12 -9.18
CA TRP A 160 -18.09 9.30 -8.07
C TRP A 160 -19.16 10.01 -7.24
N ASN A 161 -19.06 11.35 -7.13
CA ASN A 161 -20.06 12.19 -6.45
C ASN A 161 -21.19 12.68 -7.38
N THR A 162 -21.03 12.52 -8.69
CA THR A 162 -21.87 13.05 -9.77
C THR A 162 -22.34 11.96 -10.73
N CYS A 163 -22.25 10.69 -10.33
CA CYS A 163 -22.51 9.55 -11.21
C CYS A 163 -23.84 9.69 -11.93
N GLY A 164 -23.83 9.46 -13.24
CA GLY A 164 -24.94 9.83 -14.12
C GLY A 164 -24.57 10.88 -15.14
N ALA A 165 -23.62 11.77 -14.80
CA ALA A 165 -23.15 12.85 -15.66
C ALA A 165 -22.46 12.31 -16.92
N THR A 166 -21.46 11.44 -16.74
CA THR A 166 -20.73 10.78 -17.83
C THR A 166 -21.08 9.30 -17.93
N ASP A 167 -21.10 8.78 -19.16
CA ASP A 167 -21.36 7.38 -19.50
C ASP A 167 -20.38 6.96 -20.59
N LEU A 168 -19.53 6.00 -20.27
CA LEU A 168 -18.49 5.51 -21.17
C LEU A 168 -18.72 4.04 -21.48
N ASP A 169 -18.64 3.70 -22.76
CA ASP A 169 -18.61 2.33 -23.23
C ASP A 169 -17.17 1.95 -23.61
N ALA A 170 -16.73 0.78 -23.19
CA ALA A 170 -15.44 0.21 -23.50
C ALA A 170 -15.55 -0.94 -24.50
N TYR A 171 -14.74 -0.89 -25.56
CA TYR A 171 -14.65 -1.92 -26.58
C TYR A 171 -13.20 -2.36 -26.74
N VAL A 172 -12.95 -3.66 -26.76
CA VAL A 172 -11.60 -4.20 -26.94
C VAL A 172 -11.54 -5.00 -28.22
N TYR A 173 -10.58 -4.67 -29.07
CA TYR A 173 -10.34 -5.33 -30.34
C TYR A 173 -9.03 -6.11 -30.32
N SER A 174 -8.98 -7.24 -31.03
CA SER A 174 -7.72 -7.91 -31.38
C SER A 174 -6.93 -7.08 -32.40
N GLU A 175 -5.65 -7.41 -32.60
CA GLU A 175 -4.84 -6.80 -33.65
C GLU A 175 -5.44 -7.00 -35.06
N ALA A 176 -6.17 -8.09 -35.29
CA ALA A 176 -6.88 -8.36 -36.54
C ALA A 176 -8.15 -7.51 -36.73
N GLY A 177 -8.59 -6.77 -35.69
CA GLY A 177 -9.79 -5.94 -35.71
C GLY A 177 -11.06 -6.65 -35.24
N ASP A 178 -10.97 -7.85 -34.68
CA ASP A 178 -12.13 -8.56 -34.12
C ASP A 178 -12.50 -7.99 -32.75
N LEU A 179 -13.78 -7.74 -32.49
CA LEU A 179 -14.24 -7.35 -31.16
C LEU A 179 -14.17 -8.55 -30.20
N VAL A 180 -13.38 -8.43 -29.14
CA VAL A 180 -13.08 -9.53 -28.19
C VAL A 180 -13.51 -9.24 -26.75
N GLY A 181 -13.94 -8.02 -26.44
CA GLY A 181 -14.48 -7.66 -25.13
C GLY A 181 -15.26 -6.36 -25.15
N THR A 182 -16.22 -6.23 -24.25
CA THR A 182 -17.06 -5.04 -24.08
C THR A 182 -17.35 -4.77 -22.61
N GLY A 183 -17.54 -3.50 -22.28
CA GLY A 183 -18.14 -2.99 -21.04
C GLY A 183 -19.04 -1.84 -21.43
N VAL A 184 -20.35 -2.00 -21.30
CA VAL A 184 -21.37 -1.08 -21.85
C VAL A 184 -22.48 -0.84 -20.82
N ARG A 185 -22.11 -0.81 -19.54
CA ARG A 185 -23.07 -0.75 -18.44
C ARG A 185 -23.45 0.70 -18.23
N GLU A 186 -24.59 1.12 -18.80
CA GLU A 186 -25.12 2.47 -18.64
C GLU A 186 -24.96 3.03 -17.20
N GLN A 187 -24.17 4.10 -17.05
CA GLN A 187 -24.02 4.79 -15.77
C GLN A 187 -25.17 5.77 -15.56
N ARG A 188 -26.34 5.24 -15.22
CA ARG A 188 -27.53 6.04 -14.93
C ARG A 188 -27.71 6.26 -13.44
N ALA A 189 -27.86 7.51 -13.03
CA ALA A 189 -28.31 7.85 -11.67
C ALA A 189 -29.74 7.31 -11.46
N PRO A 190 -30.01 6.54 -10.41
CA PRO A 190 -31.35 6.00 -10.18
C PRO A 190 -32.33 7.15 -9.85
N GLU A 191 -33.54 7.09 -10.42
CA GLU A 191 -34.59 8.12 -10.19
C GLU A 191 -35.07 8.16 -8.74
N VAL A 192 -34.96 7.03 -8.05
CA VAL A 192 -35.16 6.88 -6.61
C VAL A 192 -33.85 6.32 -6.06
N ARG A 193 -33.28 6.94 -5.03
CA ARG A 193 -32.10 6.39 -4.33
C ARG A 193 -32.49 5.09 -3.62
N ASP A 194 -32.49 3.98 -4.35
CA ASP A 194 -32.39 2.64 -3.76
C ASP A 194 -30.93 2.42 -3.40
N GLU A 195 -30.69 2.09 -2.14
CA GLU A 195 -29.36 1.74 -1.60
C GLU A 195 -28.71 0.55 -2.34
N ASN A 196 -29.49 -0.25 -3.08
CA ASN A 196 -29.02 -1.38 -3.87
C ASN A 196 -28.75 -1.06 -5.36
N GLU A 197 -29.10 0.14 -5.85
CA GLU A 197 -28.85 0.59 -7.23
C GLU A 197 -27.91 1.82 -7.24
N ALA A 198 -26.80 1.74 -6.52
CA ALA A 198 -25.80 2.79 -6.56
C ALA A 198 -25.15 2.88 -7.95
N CYS A 199 -25.33 4.02 -8.61
CA CYS A 199 -24.57 4.37 -9.81
C CYS A 199 -23.09 4.53 -9.42
N THR A 200 -22.20 3.86 -10.16
CA THR A 200 -20.75 4.06 -10.07
C THR A 200 -20.15 4.38 -11.45
N PRO A 201 -19.18 5.31 -11.56
CA PRO A 201 -18.57 5.74 -12.82
C PRO A 201 -17.46 4.77 -13.27
N VAL A 202 -17.85 3.53 -13.58
CA VAL A 202 -16.89 2.45 -13.83
C VAL A 202 -17.28 1.57 -15.01
N GLU A 203 -16.29 1.14 -15.79
CA GLU A 203 -16.45 0.05 -16.74
C GLU A 203 -15.52 -1.11 -16.41
N ARG A 204 -16.00 -2.33 -16.64
CA ARG A 204 -15.20 -3.55 -16.44
C ARG A 204 -15.31 -4.43 -17.66
N VAL A 205 -14.18 -4.65 -18.32
CA VAL A 205 -14.10 -5.52 -19.49
C VAL A 205 -13.37 -6.79 -19.12
N THR A 206 -13.96 -7.95 -19.44
CA THR A 206 -13.24 -9.23 -19.42
C THR A 206 -12.97 -9.66 -20.84
N VAL A 207 -11.70 -9.93 -21.15
CA VAL A 207 -11.25 -10.41 -22.47
C VAL A 207 -10.69 -11.82 -22.30
N ASN A 208 -11.02 -12.73 -23.21
CA ASN A 208 -10.32 -14.01 -23.32
C ASN A 208 -9.33 -13.89 -24.48
N ALA A 209 -8.10 -13.47 -24.18
CA ALA A 209 -7.03 -13.35 -25.15
C ALA A 209 -6.70 -14.76 -25.68
N ALA A 210 -6.95 -15.00 -26.97
CA ALA A 210 -6.74 -16.33 -27.57
C ALA A 210 -5.25 -16.64 -27.73
N GLU A 211 -4.45 -15.60 -27.98
CA GLU A 211 -3.01 -15.66 -28.21
C GLU A 211 -2.32 -14.49 -27.52
N ASP A 212 -1.01 -14.63 -27.34
CA ASP A 212 -0.13 -13.55 -26.90
C ASP A 212 -0.09 -12.49 -28.02
N GLY A 213 -0.35 -11.23 -27.69
CA GLY A 213 -0.36 -10.17 -28.70
C GLY A 213 -0.91 -8.84 -28.23
N TRP A 214 -1.03 -7.91 -29.17
CA TRP A 214 -1.57 -6.58 -28.95
C TRP A 214 -3.09 -6.56 -29.10
N TYR A 215 -3.73 -5.87 -28.17
CA TYR A 215 -5.17 -5.61 -28.15
C TYR A 215 -5.37 -4.10 -28.01
N ARG A 216 -6.44 -3.57 -28.61
CA ARG A 216 -6.75 -2.15 -28.60
C ARG A 216 -8.04 -1.91 -27.83
N LEU A 217 -7.95 -1.19 -26.71
CA LEU A 217 -9.08 -0.62 -26.00
C LEU A 217 -9.53 0.66 -26.70
N MET A 218 -10.81 0.77 -27.04
CA MET A 218 -11.47 1.99 -27.45
C MET A 218 -12.47 2.37 -26.36
N LEU A 219 -12.51 3.64 -25.98
CA LEU A 219 -13.57 4.17 -25.14
C LEU A 219 -14.44 5.06 -26.00
N ARG A 220 -15.75 4.86 -25.90
CA ARG A 220 -16.76 5.69 -26.55
C ARG A 220 -17.55 6.41 -25.47
N ARG A 221 -17.64 7.73 -25.57
CA ARG A 221 -18.52 8.52 -24.73
C ARG A 221 -19.94 8.47 -25.28
N THR A 222 -20.89 8.03 -24.45
CA THR A 222 -22.31 8.03 -24.83
C THR A 222 -23.08 9.21 -24.20
N ARG A 223 -22.54 9.79 -23.12
CA ARG A 223 -23.05 10.97 -22.41
C ARG A 223 -21.93 11.63 -21.59
N GLY A 224 -22.02 12.94 -21.35
CA GLY A 224 -21.09 13.71 -20.51
C GLY A 224 -20.28 14.75 -21.30
N ASP A 225 -19.58 15.63 -20.60
CA ASP A 225 -18.70 16.68 -21.17
C ASP A 225 -17.22 16.20 -21.25
N ASP A 226 -16.32 17.02 -21.82
CA ASP A 226 -14.87 16.73 -22.04
C ASP A 226 -13.97 17.10 -20.84
N ASP A 227 -14.29 16.68 -19.62
CA ASP A 227 -13.52 17.09 -18.44
C ASP A 227 -13.27 16.01 -17.39
N ALA A 228 -13.95 14.86 -17.47
CA ALA A 228 -13.73 13.75 -16.55
C ALA A 228 -12.30 13.18 -16.68
N THR A 229 -11.65 12.93 -15.54
CA THR A 229 -10.36 12.22 -15.49
C THR A 229 -10.61 10.72 -15.47
N VAL A 230 -10.12 10.02 -16.49
CA VAL A 230 -10.30 8.57 -16.67
C VAL A 230 -9.03 7.84 -16.26
N HIS A 231 -9.19 6.78 -15.47
CA HIS A 231 -8.18 5.78 -15.17
C HIS A 231 -8.49 4.47 -15.90
N VAL A 232 -7.45 3.85 -16.44
CA VAL A 232 -7.51 2.51 -17.03
C VAL A 232 -6.43 1.65 -16.39
N PHE A 233 -6.84 0.51 -15.83
CA PHE A 233 -5.95 -0.52 -15.30
C PHE A 233 -6.07 -1.81 -16.13
N ALA A 234 -5.03 -2.10 -16.91
CA ALA A 234 -4.92 -3.25 -17.80
C ALA A 234 -4.27 -4.45 -17.10
N ARG A 235 -4.98 -5.04 -16.14
CA ARG A 235 -4.44 -6.03 -15.21
C ARG A 235 -3.71 -7.19 -15.88
N GLY A 236 -2.44 -7.37 -15.55
CA GLY A 236 -1.58 -8.41 -16.13
C GLY A 236 -1.24 -8.18 -17.61
N GLY A 237 -1.28 -6.93 -18.07
CA GLY A 237 -0.89 -6.49 -19.40
C GLY A 237 0.06 -5.31 -19.37
N GLU A 238 0.76 -5.10 -20.47
CA GLU A 238 1.71 -3.99 -20.62
C GLU A 238 1.14 -2.97 -21.60
N LEU A 239 0.94 -1.74 -21.15
CA LEU A 239 0.47 -0.67 -22.02
C LEU A 239 1.60 -0.19 -22.93
N TYR A 240 1.26 0.18 -24.17
CA TYR A 240 2.22 0.79 -25.09
C TYR A 240 2.66 2.18 -24.62
N THR A 241 1.73 2.96 -24.08
CA THR A 241 1.94 4.31 -23.53
C THR A 241 1.36 4.38 -22.11
N PRO A 242 2.01 3.77 -21.11
CA PRO A 242 1.58 3.85 -19.73
C PRO A 242 1.75 5.27 -19.18
N VAL A 243 0.88 5.65 -18.24
CA VAL A 243 1.04 6.81 -17.39
C VAL A 243 1.32 6.29 -15.98
N PHE A 244 2.56 6.40 -15.52
CA PHE A 244 2.98 5.75 -14.28
C PHE A 244 2.43 6.44 -13.02
N GLU A 245 2.29 7.77 -13.07
CA GLU A 245 1.78 8.60 -11.97
C GLU A 245 0.30 8.29 -11.71
N GLY A 246 -0.11 8.30 -10.43
CA GLY A 246 -1.48 7.99 -10.03
C GLY A 246 -1.88 6.51 -10.13
N SER A 247 -0.90 5.60 -10.29
CA SER A 247 -1.16 4.16 -10.47
C SER A 247 -1.38 3.39 -9.15
N ILE A 248 -1.42 4.08 -8.01
CA ILE A 248 -1.74 3.51 -6.70
C ILE A 248 -3.26 3.43 -6.56
N THR A 249 -3.76 2.25 -6.20
CA THR A 249 -5.19 1.99 -6.01
C THR A 249 -5.55 1.89 -4.52
N ASP A 250 -6.83 1.78 -4.22
CA ASP A 250 -7.30 1.62 -2.84
C ASP A 250 -6.82 0.31 -2.18
N PRO A 251 -6.59 0.31 -0.86
CA PRO A 251 -6.69 1.45 0.06
C PRO A 251 -5.41 2.31 0.13
N GLY A 252 -4.41 2.06 -0.72
CA GLY A 252 -3.11 2.75 -0.63
C GLY A 252 -3.15 4.25 -0.93
N THR A 253 -4.27 4.71 -1.48
CA THR A 253 -4.57 6.13 -1.73
C THR A 253 -4.94 6.89 -0.45
N HIS A 254 -5.41 6.18 0.59
CA HIS A 254 -5.85 6.79 1.85
C HIS A 254 -4.68 7.49 2.55
N PRO A 255 -4.83 8.73 3.04
CA PRO A 255 -3.76 9.45 3.73
C PRO A 255 -3.22 8.71 4.96
N SER A 256 -4.10 7.98 5.66
CA SER A 256 -3.83 7.35 6.93
C SER A 256 -3.17 5.97 6.81
N VAL A 257 -3.34 5.32 5.65
CA VAL A 257 -2.78 3.99 5.34
C VAL A 257 -1.29 4.12 5.01
N LEU A 258 -0.46 3.23 5.57
CA LEU A 258 0.95 3.14 5.21
C LEU A 258 1.11 2.30 3.94
N THR A 259 1.43 2.95 2.82
CA THR A 259 1.54 2.34 1.50
C THR A 259 3.00 2.07 1.15
N VAL A 260 3.26 0.85 0.70
CA VAL A 260 4.62 0.32 0.54
C VAL A 260 4.94 0.02 -0.93
N GLY A 261 5.94 0.75 -1.47
CA GLY A 261 6.56 0.49 -2.77
C GLY A 261 7.57 -0.67 -2.71
N ALA A 262 8.05 -1.12 -3.88
CA ALA A 262 8.97 -2.27 -3.98
C ALA A 262 10.35 -1.87 -4.51
N VAL A 263 11.40 -2.40 -3.87
CA VAL A 263 12.80 -2.28 -4.30
C VAL A 263 13.47 -3.64 -4.21
N ARG A 264 14.28 -4.01 -5.22
CA ARG A 264 14.96 -5.30 -5.28
C ARG A 264 15.87 -5.53 -4.07
N GLU A 265 15.75 -6.69 -3.39
CA GLU A 265 16.60 -7.03 -2.23
C GLU A 265 18.10 -7.04 -2.55
N ARG A 266 18.48 -7.54 -3.74
CA ARG A 266 19.90 -7.66 -4.09
C ARG A 266 20.48 -6.28 -4.33
N ASN A 267 21.45 -5.86 -3.50
CA ASN A 267 21.98 -4.49 -3.50
C ASN A 267 20.91 -3.43 -3.14
N TYR A 268 19.95 -3.82 -2.29
CA TYR A 268 18.79 -3.04 -1.88
C TYR A 268 19.01 -1.53 -1.75
N LEU A 269 19.97 -1.11 -0.91
CA LEU A 269 20.23 0.31 -0.64
C LEU A 269 20.69 1.13 -1.85
N PHE A 270 21.05 0.49 -2.96
CA PHE A 270 21.54 1.14 -4.18
C PHE A 270 20.61 0.95 -5.38
N ASN A 271 19.46 0.28 -5.22
CA ASN A 271 18.52 0.06 -6.31
C ASN A 271 17.42 1.11 -6.33
N SER A 272 16.98 1.52 -7.51
CA SER A 272 15.74 2.28 -7.67
C SER A 272 14.51 1.44 -7.30
N ALA A 273 13.35 2.09 -7.23
CA ALA A 273 12.07 1.40 -7.23
C ALA A 273 11.95 0.43 -8.41
N GLN A 274 11.23 -0.66 -8.19
CA GLN A 274 10.88 -1.62 -9.24
C GLN A 274 9.96 -0.95 -10.26
N ALA A 275 10.20 -1.18 -11.55
CA ALA A 275 9.47 -0.50 -12.63
C ALA A 275 7.96 -0.79 -12.62
N TYR A 276 7.54 -1.93 -12.07
CA TYR A 276 6.12 -2.26 -11.93
C TYR A 276 5.47 -1.60 -10.71
N SER A 277 6.25 -1.13 -9.72
CA SER A 277 5.74 -0.59 -8.46
C SER A 277 4.93 0.67 -8.74
N SER A 278 3.67 0.67 -8.35
CA SER A 278 2.79 1.82 -8.54
C SER A 278 3.34 3.06 -7.85
N LEU A 279 3.08 4.22 -8.46
CA LEU A 279 3.62 5.52 -8.06
C LEU A 279 2.51 6.53 -7.81
N GLY A 280 2.76 7.41 -6.85
CA GLY A 280 1.93 8.59 -6.63
C GLY A 280 2.34 9.78 -7.52
N PRO A 281 1.93 11.00 -7.16
CA PRO A 281 0.98 11.28 -6.08
C PRO A 281 -0.40 10.66 -6.36
N THR A 282 -1.24 10.54 -5.33
CA THR A 282 -2.66 10.18 -5.53
C THR A 282 -3.38 11.31 -6.29
N LEU A 283 -4.61 11.07 -6.77
CA LEU A 283 -5.41 12.15 -7.39
C LEU A 283 -5.62 13.34 -6.46
N ALA A 284 -5.71 13.10 -5.14
CA ALA A 284 -5.80 14.15 -4.13
C ALA A 284 -4.46 14.85 -3.85
N GLY A 285 -3.40 14.52 -4.58
CA GLY A 285 -2.07 15.10 -4.39
C GLY A 285 -1.32 14.57 -3.16
N VAL A 286 -1.81 13.51 -2.52
CA VAL A 286 -1.15 12.92 -1.35
C VAL A 286 0.13 12.22 -1.83
N PRO A 287 1.30 12.54 -1.25
CA PRO A 287 2.53 11.84 -1.59
C PRO A 287 2.42 10.37 -1.14
N LYS A 288 2.45 9.46 -2.11
CA LYS A 288 2.47 8.01 -1.93
C LYS A 288 3.44 7.39 -2.96
N PRO A 289 4.03 6.20 -2.71
CA PRO A 289 3.95 5.43 -1.47
C PRO A 289 4.59 6.19 -0.30
N ASP A 290 4.35 5.76 0.93
CA ASP A 290 4.96 6.39 2.12
C ASP A 290 6.43 5.97 2.27
N ILE A 291 6.74 4.73 1.90
CA ILE A 291 8.07 4.11 2.01
C ILE A 291 8.20 2.96 1.01
N ALA A 292 9.41 2.52 0.69
CA ALA A 292 9.65 1.33 -0.10
C ALA A 292 10.27 0.19 0.74
N GLY A 293 9.89 -1.06 0.47
CA GLY A 293 10.43 -2.25 1.12
C GLY A 293 11.10 -3.22 0.13
N PRO A 294 11.80 -4.26 0.63
CA PRO A 294 12.48 -5.21 -0.22
C PRO A 294 11.53 -6.21 -0.89
N ASP A 295 11.73 -6.47 -2.18
CA ASP A 295 11.10 -7.56 -2.92
C ASP A 295 12.13 -8.57 -3.45
N GLY A 296 11.66 -9.67 -4.03
CA GLY A 296 12.51 -10.79 -4.45
C GLY A 296 12.99 -11.61 -3.26
N LEU A 297 12.15 -11.72 -2.22
CA LEU A 297 12.47 -12.40 -0.97
C LEU A 297 12.41 -13.92 -1.11
N SER A 298 13.14 -14.62 -0.24
CA SER A 298 13.08 -16.07 -0.13
C SER A 298 11.93 -16.46 0.78
N THR A 299 11.09 -17.40 0.33
CA THR A 299 9.98 -17.95 1.13
C THR A 299 9.92 -19.45 0.88
N SER A 300 9.39 -20.24 1.82
CA SER A 300 9.10 -21.65 1.56
C SER A 300 8.07 -21.77 0.43
N SER A 301 7.14 -20.83 0.38
CA SER A 301 6.09 -20.77 -0.62
C SER A 301 6.61 -20.51 -2.03
N PHE A 302 7.49 -19.53 -2.27
CA PHE A 302 7.99 -19.17 -3.62
C PHE A 302 9.42 -19.62 -3.93
N GLY A 303 10.10 -20.25 -2.97
CA GLY A 303 11.48 -20.68 -3.11
C GLY A 303 12.49 -19.54 -2.91
N PRO A 304 13.78 -19.82 -3.13
CA PRO A 304 14.86 -18.85 -2.94
C PRO A 304 14.73 -17.65 -3.88
N SER A 305 14.72 -16.44 -3.31
CA SER A 305 14.56 -15.16 -4.01
C SER A 305 13.44 -15.15 -5.06
N GLY A 306 12.32 -15.81 -4.73
CA GLY A 306 11.21 -16.05 -5.66
C GLY A 306 9.98 -15.18 -5.43
N PHE A 307 9.88 -14.47 -4.30
CA PHE A 307 8.71 -13.67 -3.96
C PHE A 307 8.91 -12.19 -4.32
N PHE A 308 8.47 -11.81 -5.53
CA PHE A 308 8.55 -10.45 -6.07
C PHE A 308 7.23 -9.68 -5.91
N GLY A 309 7.30 -8.36 -6.01
CA GLY A 309 6.16 -7.48 -5.96
C GLY A 309 6.11 -6.62 -4.70
N THR A 310 5.31 -5.56 -4.75
CA THR A 310 4.93 -4.78 -3.55
C THR A 310 4.28 -5.66 -2.47
N SER A 311 3.69 -6.80 -2.87
CA SER A 311 3.21 -7.84 -1.95
C SER A 311 4.29 -8.48 -1.07
N ALA A 312 5.57 -8.48 -1.48
CA ALA A 312 6.69 -8.96 -0.67
C ALA A 312 7.28 -7.85 0.20
N ALA A 313 7.32 -6.63 -0.32
CA ALA A 313 7.79 -5.45 0.39
C ALA A 313 6.90 -5.07 1.59
N THR A 314 5.59 -5.14 1.41
CA THR A 314 4.57 -4.80 2.43
C THR A 314 4.74 -5.58 3.74
N PRO A 315 4.74 -6.93 3.75
CA PRO A 315 4.95 -7.69 4.98
C PRO A 315 6.33 -7.45 5.60
N ALA A 316 7.37 -7.20 4.80
CA ALA A 316 8.69 -6.88 5.34
C ALA A 316 8.70 -5.55 6.11
N VAL A 317 8.02 -4.53 5.58
CA VAL A 317 7.85 -3.24 6.28
C VAL A 317 6.98 -3.38 7.51
N ALA A 318 5.85 -4.09 7.42
CA ALA A 318 4.97 -4.34 8.56
C ALA A 318 5.72 -5.07 9.70
N ALA A 319 6.55 -6.05 9.37
CA ALA A 319 7.38 -6.76 10.34
C ALA A 319 8.46 -5.87 10.97
N ALA A 320 9.10 -5.00 10.18
CA ALA A 320 10.04 -4.02 10.71
C ALA A 320 9.37 -3.07 11.72
N ILE A 321 8.12 -2.66 11.45
CA ILE A 321 7.32 -1.84 12.40
C ILE A 321 7.06 -2.62 13.68
N ALA A 322 6.67 -3.90 13.59
CA ALA A 322 6.48 -4.75 14.77
C ALA A 322 7.76 -4.92 15.59
N VAL A 323 8.93 -5.06 14.94
CA VAL A 323 10.24 -5.06 15.63
C VAL A 323 10.47 -3.74 16.37
N LEU A 324 10.16 -2.59 15.77
CA LEU A 324 10.29 -1.30 16.44
C LEU A 324 9.30 -1.14 17.60
N MET A 325 8.11 -1.74 17.53
CA MET A 325 7.18 -1.73 18.66
C MET A 325 7.72 -2.53 19.85
N SER A 326 8.39 -3.66 19.60
CA SER A 326 8.92 -4.52 20.68
C SER A 326 10.07 -3.88 21.46
N GLU A 327 10.77 -2.90 20.88
CA GLU A 327 11.86 -2.17 21.54
C GLU A 327 11.39 -1.31 22.73
N VAL A 328 10.17 -0.76 22.67
CA VAL A 328 9.63 0.15 23.68
C VAL A 328 8.20 -0.25 24.04
N PRO A 329 7.96 -0.80 25.25
CA PRO A 329 6.62 -1.17 25.68
C PRO A 329 5.62 -0.03 25.55
N GLY A 330 4.49 -0.31 24.89
CA GLY A 330 3.41 0.67 24.67
C GLY A 330 3.66 1.67 23.53
N ARG A 331 4.72 1.50 22.72
CA ARG A 331 4.88 2.26 21.47
C ARG A 331 3.74 1.90 20.52
N SER A 332 3.00 2.90 20.04
CA SER A 332 1.91 2.67 19.08
C SER A 332 2.45 2.25 17.70
N PRO A 333 1.66 1.51 16.93
CA PRO A 333 1.98 1.15 15.53
C PRO A 333 2.36 2.36 14.68
N ARG A 334 1.57 3.43 14.74
CA ARG A 334 1.84 4.68 14.00
C ARG A 334 3.18 5.31 14.38
N ALA A 335 3.50 5.38 15.67
CA ALA A 335 4.76 5.95 16.13
C ALA A 335 5.99 5.12 15.68
N ALA A 336 5.85 3.79 15.63
CA ALA A 336 6.86 2.90 15.08
C ALA A 336 7.02 3.07 13.56
N ALA A 337 5.92 3.20 12.81
CA ALA A 337 5.95 3.47 11.37
C ALA A 337 6.63 4.81 11.06
N ASP A 338 6.29 5.88 11.79
CA ASP A 338 6.92 7.19 11.62
C ASP A 338 8.43 7.16 11.93
N LEU A 339 8.85 6.31 12.87
CA LEU A 339 10.27 6.11 13.15
C LEU A 339 10.97 5.40 12.00
N LEU A 340 10.36 4.35 11.44
CA LEU A 340 10.89 3.65 10.28
C LEU A 340 11.00 4.56 9.05
N ILE A 341 9.99 5.38 8.79
CA ILE A 341 9.98 6.39 7.73
C ILE A 341 11.15 7.36 7.90
N ARG A 342 11.40 7.87 9.11
CA ARG A 342 12.55 8.76 9.37
C ARG A 342 13.91 8.09 9.20
N TRP A 343 13.98 6.77 9.25
CA TRP A 343 15.19 5.99 9.07
C TRP A 343 15.35 5.42 7.66
N ALA A 344 14.37 5.66 6.80
CA ALA A 344 14.44 5.23 5.41
C ALA A 344 15.66 5.85 4.73
N GLU A 345 16.33 5.06 3.90
CA GLU A 345 17.44 5.52 3.08
C GLU A 345 16.89 6.18 1.82
N SER A 346 16.96 7.52 1.78
CA SER A 346 16.51 8.33 0.64
C SER A 346 17.66 8.69 -0.28
N ASP A 347 17.38 8.70 -1.59
CA ASP A 347 18.28 9.25 -2.60
C ASP A 347 18.13 10.78 -2.74
N GLN A 348 17.10 11.35 -2.12
CA GLN A 348 16.75 12.75 -2.20
C GLN A 348 17.24 13.55 -0.99
N ALA A 349 17.49 14.84 -1.23
CA ALA A 349 17.74 15.77 -0.15
C ALA A 349 16.43 16.09 0.61
N THR A 350 16.52 16.44 1.89
CA THR A 350 15.34 16.65 2.76
C THR A 350 14.45 17.83 2.36
N TRP A 351 14.90 18.70 1.46
CA TRP A 351 14.14 19.84 0.93
C TRP A 351 13.52 19.56 -0.45
N GLU A 352 13.77 18.38 -1.03
CA GLU A 352 13.15 17.96 -2.29
C GLU A 352 11.73 17.44 -2.04
N ALA A 353 10.91 17.47 -3.08
CA ALA A 353 9.60 16.83 -3.03
C ALA A 353 9.78 15.32 -2.87
N VAL A 354 8.91 14.70 -2.08
CA VAL A 354 8.90 13.24 -1.83
C VAL A 354 8.93 12.49 -3.16
N ASP A 355 9.82 11.49 -3.26
CA ASP A 355 9.93 10.63 -4.41
C ASP A 355 8.61 9.86 -4.63
N PRO A 356 7.91 10.06 -5.76
CA PRO A 356 6.64 9.37 -6.01
C PRO A 356 6.78 7.85 -6.18
N ALA A 357 8.00 7.32 -6.31
CA ALA A 357 8.29 5.90 -6.43
C ALA A 357 8.72 5.26 -5.11
N LEU A 358 9.47 6.00 -4.28
CA LEU A 358 10.11 5.50 -3.06
C LEU A 358 9.51 6.06 -1.77
N GLY A 359 8.69 7.09 -1.85
CA GLY A 359 8.21 7.81 -0.68
C GLY A 359 9.36 8.43 0.09
N ALA A 360 9.43 8.15 1.39
CA ALA A 360 10.55 8.56 2.23
C ALA A 360 11.87 7.84 1.92
N GLY A 361 11.86 6.80 1.09
CA GLY A 361 13.03 6.02 0.72
C GLY A 361 12.90 4.55 1.08
N ARG A 362 14.04 3.86 1.11
CA ARG A 362 14.12 2.42 1.35
C ARG A 362 14.08 2.14 2.85
N ALA A 363 13.07 1.40 3.29
CA ALA A 363 12.89 0.99 4.67
C ALA A 363 14.13 0.29 5.20
N ARG A 364 14.61 0.74 6.35
CA ARG A 364 15.82 0.23 6.99
C ARG A 364 15.67 0.33 8.51
N LEU A 365 15.81 -0.80 9.18
CA LEU A 365 16.03 -0.82 10.63
C LEU A 365 17.43 -0.26 10.94
N PRO A 366 17.60 0.43 12.07
CA PRO A 366 18.87 1.00 12.42
C PRO A 366 19.87 -0.15 12.60
N PRO A 367 21.18 0.11 12.46
CA PRO A 367 22.16 -0.86 12.89
C PRO A 367 21.82 -1.26 14.32
N LEU A 368 21.81 -2.57 14.61
CA LEU A 368 21.82 -3.02 15.99
C LEU A 368 23.06 -2.40 16.64
N GLU A 369 22.88 -1.31 17.38
CA GLU A 369 23.89 -0.89 18.33
C GLU A 369 24.10 -2.13 19.19
N ARG A 370 25.31 -2.70 19.15
CA ARG A 370 25.67 -3.76 20.09
C ARG A 370 25.25 -3.23 21.42
N ALA A 371 24.19 -3.83 22.00
CA ALA A 371 23.76 -3.50 23.33
C ALA A 371 25.06 -3.47 24.13
N SER A 372 25.40 -2.31 24.66
CA SER A 372 26.43 -2.21 25.66
C SER A 372 25.86 -2.83 26.93
N GLY A 373 25.48 -4.11 26.85
CA GLY A 373 25.48 -5.06 27.93
C GLY A 373 26.92 -5.30 28.35
N GLY A 374 27.61 -4.23 28.75
CA GLY A 374 28.46 -4.36 29.89
C GLY A 374 27.55 -4.83 31.01
N CYS A 375 27.89 -5.96 31.63
CA CYS A 375 27.46 -6.25 32.98
C CYS A 375 27.75 -5.01 33.83
N GLY A 376 26.76 -4.14 33.95
CA GLY A 376 26.81 -2.93 34.76
C GLY A 376 26.68 -3.34 36.21
N LEU A 377 27.83 -3.63 36.82
CA LEU A 377 28.03 -3.36 38.23
C LEU A 377 27.42 -1.99 38.54
N GLY A 378 26.54 -1.96 39.53
CA GLY A 378 25.76 -0.77 39.90
C GLY A 378 26.62 0.48 40.12
N PRO A 379 25.98 1.66 40.17
CA PRO A 379 26.70 2.93 40.24
C PRO A 379 27.61 2.93 41.48
N ILE A 380 28.92 2.99 41.24
CA ILE A 380 29.89 3.24 42.30
C ILE A 380 29.64 4.67 42.78
N LEU A 381 28.96 4.80 43.92
CA LEU A 381 28.93 6.03 44.68
C LEU A 381 30.38 6.50 44.91
N PRO A 382 30.73 7.76 44.63
CA PRO A 382 32.05 8.26 44.99
C PRO A 382 32.15 8.30 46.52
N MET A 383 33.02 7.43 47.05
CA MET A 383 33.39 7.37 48.45
C MET A 383 34.00 8.73 48.84
N MET A 384 33.29 9.51 49.66
CA MET A 384 33.84 10.71 50.30
C MET A 384 35.06 10.30 51.13
N VAL A 385 36.25 10.69 50.67
CA VAL A 385 37.48 10.59 51.44
C VAL A 385 37.45 11.70 52.51
N LEU A 386 37.15 11.31 53.74
CA LEU A 386 37.36 12.12 54.94
C LEU A 386 38.87 12.25 55.20
N LEU A 387 39.42 13.43 54.94
CA LEU A 387 40.76 13.83 55.39
C LEU A 387 40.68 14.38 56.82
N PRO A 388 41.39 13.80 57.82
CA PRO A 388 41.57 14.43 59.11
C PRO A 388 42.81 15.35 59.04
N GLY A 389 42.61 16.65 59.19
CA GLY A 389 43.67 17.64 59.04
C GLY A 389 43.54 18.84 59.97
N LEU A 390 44.04 18.66 61.19
CA LEU A 390 44.73 19.64 62.04
C LEU A 390 44.15 21.05 62.18
N GLY A 391 43.68 21.34 63.40
CA GLY A 391 43.34 22.68 63.83
C GLY A 391 44.54 23.61 63.89
N LEU A 392 44.29 24.89 63.57
CA LEU A 392 45.12 26.01 64.00
C LEU A 392 44.22 27.20 64.35
N ARG A 393 44.30 27.57 65.63
CA ARG A 393 43.58 28.67 66.27
C ARG A 393 44.02 30.03 65.72
N ARG A 394 43.02 30.91 65.62
CA ARG A 394 43.06 32.37 65.45
C ARG A 394 44.28 33.07 66.08
N ARG A 395 44.87 34.01 65.31
CA ARG A 395 45.46 35.24 65.86
C ARG A 395 44.94 36.46 65.11
N SER A 396 44.35 37.37 65.88
CA SER A 396 43.98 38.73 65.49
C SER A 396 45.21 39.64 65.51
N PRO A 397 45.33 40.63 64.62
CA PRO A 397 46.21 41.76 64.82
C PRO A 397 45.43 43.01 65.27
N ARG A 398 45.77 43.53 66.46
CA ARG A 398 45.41 44.87 66.92
C ARG A 398 46.58 45.84 66.63
N THR A 399 46.32 46.82 65.76
CA THR A 399 46.71 48.25 65.78
C THR A 399 48.11 48.71 66.27
N ARG A 400 48.82 49.48 65.41
CA ARG A 400 49.39 50.85 65.63
C ARG A 400 50.23 51.27 64.39
N ARG A 401 49.88 52.32 63.63
CA ARG A 401 50.29 53.75 63.72
C ARG A 401 51.80 53.97 63.99
N THR A 402 52.54 54.50 63.01
CA THR A 402 53.10 55.89 62.91
C THR A 402 54.13 55.99 61.78
N GLY A 403 54.14 57.12 61.07
CA GLY A 403 55.06 57.49 60.00
C GLY A 403 54.39 58.50 59.09
#